data_AF-A0A229REZ2-F1
#
_entry.id   AF-A0A229REZ2-F1
#
_cell.length_a   1.000
_cell.length_b   1.000
_cell.length_c   1.000
_cell.angle_alpha   90.00
_cell.angle_beta   90.00
_cell.angle_gamma   90.00
#
_symmetry.space_group_name_H-M   'P 1'
#
loop_
_entity.id
_entity.type
_entity.pdbx_description
1 polymer ?
#
loop_
_entity_poly.entity_id
_entity_poly.type
_entity_poly.pdbx_seq_one_letter_code
_entity_poly.pdbx_strand_id
1 'polypeptide(L)'
;MTGWTFPSTFRDGRFFDHVENVYQRDEVSARATEGSGLLGMSGFAPVSIPAMATVTKVELRFHMAAGITTTYRFQHQTSAGYSDCVDSAHPGYYRNFSPTSAGMTDYIGEYTDRDCRLDANVIRSGDYWVEMVRSSGDADYAIDDVSVRFTYSVASAPPEPAPRFVYVALGDSYQSGEGIGSQELPTDRYLAEAYETPVNTVGGSNTYSNALGGDSCHRSTANYAKLNRDLYAPGADVVLIDVTCSGAKIAADEAKPGIVGDVGAGAPDPAGQIGQAERRLRAMGLSLADVDLVTVGMGGNDAGFGDIVHACLLATLASRLIDAASLPEPVRVLLHGMASCANIDSLIFRTGNRIDALPAKLNWAEEQIYREFPAAKILQLSYPDLLPDPGYAPEWCGGITRGDLAYAKSRVRAINNTIRDTSRDYRLSDPRYRWVDLGDSLGPNTLCPTSGVVTANGISETRFTQELGRLLHFGAGEITTLGLLEALQAAYDNWQSCLTGNLGDCGARPWQLVENAFRTFIQYLGDQEKVIIRNLVGGAGSSEASDVVLDRAAGLFHPNGNGEAIIACNVHRTYQRSGTGGCAPA
;
A
#
# COMPACT_ATOMS: atom_id res chain seq x y z
N MET A 1 -34.34 -15.92 14.32
CA MET A 1 -34.78 -17.08 15.14
C MET A 1 -36.23 -17.37 14.81
N THR A 2 -36.66 -18.63 14.90
CA THR A 2 -38.05 -19.06 14.63
C THR A 2 -38.51 -20.01 15.74
N GLY A 3 -39.79 -19.92 16.13
CA GLY A 3 -40.40 -20.82 17.10
C GLY A 3 -41.91 -20.91 16.85
N TRP A 4 -42.49 -22.10 17.05
CA TRP A 4 -43.95 -22.30 17.01
C TRP A 4 -44.51 -22.13 18.42
N THR A 5 -45.65 -21.44 18.53
CA THR A 5 -46.41 -21.34 19.79
C THR A 5 -47.84 -21.83 19.61
N PHE A 6 -48.32 -22.49 20.66
CA PHE A 6 -49.65 -23.09 20.73
C PHE A 6 -50.57 -22.24 21.62
N PRO A 7 -51.89 -22.19 21.33
CA PRO A 7 -52.87 -21.53 22.17
C PRO A 7 -52.99 -22.26 23.52
N SER A 8 -53.18 -21.51 24.61
CA SER A 8 -53.39 -22.10 25.94
C SER A 8 -54.86 -22.16 26.37
N THR A 9 -55.75 -21.44 25.67
CA THR A 9 -57.20 -21.42 25.95
C THR A 9 -58.03 -21.26 24.66
N PHE A 10 -59.25 -21.80 24.66
CA PHE A 10 -60.27 -21.49 23.65
C PHE A 10 -61.39 -20.68 24.29
N ARG A 11 -61.91 -19.66 23.60
CA ARG A 11 -63.09 -18.91 24.05
C ARG A 11 -64.16 -18.93 22.98
N ASP A 12 -65.35 -19.34 23.37
CA ASP A 12 -66.49 -19.36 22.48
C ASP A 12 -67.05 -17.95 22.24
N GLY A 13 -67.19 -17.58 20.96
CA GLY A 13 -67.81 -16.33 20.52
C GLY A 13 -69.32 -16.55 20.33
N ARG A 14 -70.12 -16.04 21.28
CA ARG A 14 -71.60 -16.10 21.48
C ARG A 14 -72.58 -16.41 20.31
N PHE A 15 -72.33 -17.35 19.42
CA PHE A 15 -73.21 -17.63 18.27
C PHE A 15 -73.36 -19.12 17.92
N PHE A 16 -72.86 -20.05 18.74
CA PHE A 16 -73.13 -21.47 18.56
C PHE A 16 -74.25 -21.92 19.50
N ASP A 17 -75.33 -22.49 18.95
CA ASP A 17 -76.46 -22.88 19.79
C ASP A 17 -76.19 -24.16 20.60
N HIS A 18 -75.26 -25.05 20.19
CA HIS A 18 -74.84 -26.23 20.96
C HIS A 18 -73.34 -26.56 20.77
N VAL A 19 -72.52 -26.40 21.82
CA VAL A 19 -71.09 -26.82 21.83
C VAL A 19 -70.85 -27.75 23.02
N GLU A 20 -70.45 -29.00 22.77
CA GLU A 20 -69.87 -29.87 23.81
C GLU A 20 -68.35 -29.67 23.84
N ASN A 21 -67.82 -29.20 24.98
CA ASN A 21 -66.38 -28.97 25.14
C ASN A 21 -65.76 -30.01 26.09
N VAL A 22 -64.66 -30.65 25.66
CA VAL A 22 -63.74 -31.41 26.52
C VAL A 22 -62.38 -30.72 26.50
N TYR A 23 -61.84 -30.34 27.66
CA TYR A 23 -60.54 -29.67 27.77
C TYR A 23 -59.49 -30.62 28.34
N GLN A 24 -58.60 -31.13 27.49
CA GLN A 24 -57.27 -31.60 27.89
C GLN A 24 -56.20 -31.19 26.86
N ARG A 25 -54.96 -31.04 27.34
CA ARG A 25 -53.85 -30.32 26.69
C ARG A 25 -53.40 -30.88 25.34
N ASP A 26 -53.74 -32.13 25.02
CA ASP A 26 -53.17 -32.85 23.87
C ASP A 26 -54.21 -33.42 22.88
N GLU A 27 -55.51 -33.18 23.08
CA GLU A 27 -56.58 -33.49 22.11
C GLU A 27 -57.71 -32.47 22.27
N VAL A 28 -57.74 -31.42 21.44
CA VAL A 28 -58.83 -30.43 21.43
C VAL A 28 -59.70 -30.70 20.22
N SER A 29 -60.86 -31.32 20.41
CA SER A 29 -61.87 -31.42 19.35
C SER A 29 -63.04 -30.49 19.66
N ALA A 30 -63.17 -29.39 18.91
CA ALA A 30 -64.39 -28.60 18.90
C ALA A 30 -65.33 -29.16 17.83
N ARG A 31 -66.52 -29.66 18.22
CA ARG A 31 -67.58 -30.06 17.29
C ARG A 31 -68.72 -29.06 17.34
N ALA A 32 -69.12 -28.54 16.18
CA ALA A 32 -70.29 -27.69 16.04
C ALA A 32 -71.21 -28.30 14.99
N THR A 33 -72.37 -28.80 15.42
CA THR A 33 -73.28 -29.56 14.56
C THR A 33 -74.17 -28.69 13.67
N GLU A 34 -74.31 -27.37 13.90
CA GLU A 34 -75.04 -26.44 13.03
C GLU A 34 -74.69 -24.97 13.35
N GLY A 35 -74.59 -24.11 12.32
CA GLY A 35 -74.45 -22.65 12.45
C GLY A 35 -73.21 -21.99 11.80
N SER A 36 -73.34 -20.68 11.50
CA SER A 36 -72.24 -19.77 11.20
C SER A 36 -71.78 -19.12 12.51
N GLY A 37 -70.62 -19.49 13.02
CA GLY A 37 -70.11 -18.97 14.29
C GLY A 37 -68.64 -18.60 14.22
N LEU A 38 -68.24 -17.78 15.18
CA LEU A 38 -66.87 -17.27 15.33
C LEU A 38 -66.13 -18.18 16.31
N LEU A 39 -65.18 -18.98 15.83
CA LEU A 39 -64.24 -19.64 16.73
C LEU A 39 -63.13 -18.64 17.09
N GLY A 40 -63.15 -18.13 18.33
CA GLY A 40 -62.12 -17.26 18.86
C GLY A 40 -61.06 -18.06 19.62
N MET A 41 -59.84 -18.13 19.09
CA MET A 41 -58.72 -18.75 19.78
C MET A 41 -57.91 -17.66 20.47
N SER A 42 -57.76 -17.69 21.80
CA SER A 42 -57.09 -16.61 22.56
C SER A 42 -56.08 -17.15 23.58
N GLY A 43 -55.13 -16.33 24.01
CA GLY A 43 -54.21 -16.70 25.09
C GLY A 43 -53.11 -17.65 24.61
N PHE A 44 -52.43 -17.30 23.52
CA PHE A 44 -51.21 -18.00 23.15
C PHE A 44 -50.12 -17.75 24.19
N ALA A 45 -49.26 -18.74 24.42
CA ALA A 45 -48.11 -18.53 25.29
C ALA A 45 -47.27 -17.35 24.76
N PRO A 46 -46.83 -16.42 25.63
CA PRO A 46 -46.01 -15.28 25.20
C PRO A 46 -44.77 -15.75 24.43
N VAL A 47 -44.54 -15.19 23.25
CA VAL A 47 -43.30 -15.45 22.50
C VAL A 47 -42.23 -14.47 22.94
N SER A 48 -41.06 -14.98 23.32
CA SER A 48 -39.92 -14.12 23.65
C SER A 48 -39.34 -13.51 22.37
N ILE A 49 -39.85 -12.33 21.98
CA ILE A 49 -39.30 -11.52 20.89
C ILE A 49 -38.47 -10.38 21.50
N PRO A 50 -37.20 -10.19 21.10
CA PRO A 50 -36.36 -9.12 21.63
C PRO A 50 -36.97 -7.73 21.44
N ALA A 51 -36.69 -6.82 22.38
CA ALA A 51 -37.26 -5.47 22.38
C ALA A 51 -37.06 -4.69 21.06
N MET A 52 -35.93 -4.95 20.39
CA MET A 52 -35.47 -4.27 19.18
C MET A 52 -35.68 -5.09 17.89
N ALA A 53 -36.42 -6.19 17.96
CA ALA A 53 -36.67 -7.04 16.79
C ALA A 53 -37.85 -6.50 15.96
N THR A 54 -37.70 -6.51 14.64
CA THR A 54 -38.80 -6.30 13.68
C THR A 54 -39.30 -7.66 13.20
N VAL A 55 -40.58 -7.95 13.42
CA VAL A 55 -41.22 -9.16 12.89
C VAL A 55 -41.38 -9.00 11.38
N THR A 56 -40.79 -9.93 10.61
CA THR A 56 -40.74 -9.89 9.16
C THR A 56 -41.70 -10.86 8.49
N LYS A 57 -42.19 -11.88 9.21
CA LYS A 57 -43.12 -12.89 8.70
C LYS A 57 -43.87 -13.58 9.83
N VAL A 58 -45.15 -13.86 9.62
CA VAL A 58 -45.99 -14.69 10.50
C VAL A 58 -46.54 -15.87 9.71
N GLU A 59 -46.36 -17.09 10.21
CA GLU A 59 -46.89 -18.31 9.62
C GLU A 59 -47.93 -18.92 10.56
N LEU A 60 -49.07 -19.33 10.02
CA LEU A 60 -50.12 -20.06 10.73
C LEU A 60 -50.19 -21.47 10.17
N ARG A 61 -50.19 -22.48 11.03
CA ARG A 61 -50.41 -23.88 10.64
C ARG A 61 -51.66 -24.43 11.31
N PHE A 62 -52.51 -25.06 10.51
CA PHE A 62 -53.73 -25.74 10.96
C PHE A 62 -53.65 -27.21 10.59
N HIS A 63 -54.00 -28.08 11.53
CA HIS A 63 -54.25 -29.49 11.29
C HIS A 63 -55.77 -29.74 11.36
N MET A 64 -56.36 -30.18 10.26
CA MET A 64 -57.81 -30.39 10.15
C MET A 64 -58.14 -31.78 9.60
N ALA A 65 -59.20 -32.39 10.14
CA ALA A 65 -59.83 -33.55 9.53
C ALA A 65 -60.51 -33.15 8.20
N ALA A 66 -60.32 -33.95 7.15
CA ALA A 66 -60.57 -33.58 5.76
C ALA A 66 -62.02 -33.16 5.43
N GLY A 67 -62.16 -32.23 4.46
CA GLY A 67 -63.41 -32.03 3.70
C GLY A 67 -64.02 -30.63 3.61
N ILE A 68 -63.35 -29.56 4.08
CA ILE A 68 -63.96 -28.22 4.16
C ILE A 68 -63.12 -27.13 3.48
N THR A 69 -63.79 -26.23 2.77
CA THR A 69 -63.26 -24.93 2.34
C THR A 69 -63.60 -23.88 3.40
N THR A 70 -62.60 -23.32 4.08
CA THR A 70 -62.78 -22.27 5.10
C THR A 70 -61.95 -21.03 4.75
N THR A 71 -62.46 -19.87 5.14
CA THR A 71 -61.75 -18.60 5.09
C THR A 71 -61.31 -18.22 6.52
N TYR A 72 -60.04 -17.86 6.69
CA TYR A 72 -59.48 -17.49 8.00
C TYR A 72 -59.15 -15.99 8.00
N ARG A 73 -59.35 -15.32 9.12
CA ARG A 73 -58.95 -13.93 9.36
C ARG A 73 -58.10 -13.84 10.63
N PHE A 74 -56.99 -13.11 10.57
CA PHE A 74 -56.18 -12.80 11.73
C PHE A 74 -56.51 -11.37 12.18
N GLN A 75 -56.90 -11.18 13.43
CA GLN A 75 -57.30 -9.87 13.96
C GLN A 75 -56.66 -9.61 15.32
N HIS A 76 -56.59 -8.33 15.71
CA HIS A 76 -55.97 -7.87 16.95
C HIS A 76 -56.90 -6.92 17.74
N GLN A 77 -56.91 -7.02 19.08
CA GLN A 77 -57.64 -6.07 19.94
C GLN A 77 -56.68 -5.00 20.38
N THR A 78 -57.04 -3.77 20.10
CA THR A 78 -56.47 -2.65 20.82
C THR A 78 -57.40 -2.27 21.97
N SER A 79 -56.89 -1.49 22.91
CA SER A 79 -57.70 -0.83 23.95
C SER A 79 -58.80 0.08 23.38
N ALA A 80 -58.78 0.40 22.08
CA ALA A 80 -59.79 1.18 21.37
C ALA A 80 -60.85 0.34 20.62
N GLY A 81 -60.79 -1.00 20.72
CA GLY A 81 -61.66 -1.93 19.99
C GLY A 81 -60.88 -2.89 19.09
N TYR A 82 -61.62 -3.68 18.30
CA TYR A 82 -61.05 -4.56 17.28
C TYR A 82 -60.41 -3.72 16.18
N SER A 83 -59.07 -3.71 16.08
CA SER A 83 -58.39 -3.16 14.92
C SER A 83 -58.12 -4.31 13.97
N ASP A 84 -58.86 -4.36 12.88
CA ASP A 84 -58.37 -5.10 11.73
C ASP A 84 -56.99 -4.52 11.36
N CYS A 85 -56.06 -5.34 10.90
CA CYS A 85 -54.89 -4.87 10.15
C CYS A 85 -55.33 -4.33 8.77
N VAL A 86 -56.30 -3.41 8.77
CA VAL A 86 -57.02 -2.87 7.63
C VAL A 86 -57.01 -1.36 7.80
N ASP A 87 -56.12 -0.72 7.05
CA ASP A 87 -56.39 0.64 6.65
C ASP A 87 -57.72 0.65 5.87
N SER A 88 -58.63 1.54 6.27
CA SER A 88 -59.97 1.75 5.71
C SER A 88 -60.03 1.96 4.19
N ALA A 89 -58.88 2.06 3.51
CA ALA A 89 -58.78 2.29 2.07
C ALA A 89 -58.71 1.03 1.19
N HIS A 90 -58.55 -0.20 1.73
CA HIS A 90 -58.36 -1.40 0.89
C HIS A 90 -59.22 -2.60 1.37
N PRO A 91 -60.16 -3.13 0.56
CA PRO A 91 -60.93 -4.31 0.91
C PRO A 91 -60.02 -5.54 0.97
N GLY A 92 -60.15 -6.31 2.06
CA GLY A 92 -59.20 -7.33 2.51
C GLY A 92 -58.76 -8.36 1.46
N TYR A 93 -57.52 -8.82 1.62
CA TYR A 93 -56.98 -9.96 0.89
C TYR A 93 -57.55 -11.25 1.48
N TYR A 94 -58.57 -11.81 0.84
CA TYR A 94 -59.11 -13.13 1.15
C TYR A 94 -58.36 -14.17 0.32
N ARG A 95 -57.57 -15.06 0.95
CA ARG A 95 -57.15 -16.30 0.28
C ARG A 95 -58.12 -17.42 0.65
N ASN A 96 -58.98 -17.76 -0.30
CA ASN A 96 -59.75 -18.99 -0.24
C ASN A 96 -58.83 -20.16 -0.59
N PHE A 97 -58.67 -21.11 0.32
CA PHE A 97 -57.99 -22.37 0.06
C PHE A 97 -59.04 -23.47 -0.08
N SER A 98 -59.17 -24.05 -1.27
CA SER A 98 -59.98 -25.26 -1.47
C SER A 98 -59.08 -26.50 -1.34
N PRO A 99 -59.38 -27.43 -0.42
CA PRO A 99 -58.76 -28.76 -0.43
C PRO A 99 -59.09 -29.46 -1.75
N THR A 100 -58.09 -30.03 -2.43
CA THR A 100 -58.33 -30.80 -3.67
C THR A 100 -58.21 -32.32 -3.51
N SER A 101 -58.01 -32.86 -2.31
CA SER A 101 -58.09 -34.32 -2.11
C SER A 101 -58.38 -34.73 -0.67
N ALA A 102 -59.06 -35.87 -0.52
CA ALA A 102 -59.41 -36.46 0.76
C ALA A 102 -58.17 -37.06 1.45
N GLY A 103 -57.76 -36.45 2.56
CA GLY A 103 -56.67 -36.88 3.44
C GLY A 103 -56.29 -35.75 4.39
N MET A 104 -55.85 -36.06 5.62
CA MET A 104 -55.34 -35.07 6.58
C MET A 104 -54.32 -34.18 5.86
N THR A 105 -54.53 -32.86 5.90
CA THR A 105 -53.64 -31.92 5.22
C THR A 105 -53.22 -30.84 6.21
N ASP A 106 -51.92 -30.66 6.38
CA ASP A 106 -51.37 -29.49 7.06
C ASP A 106 -51.50 -28.27 6.15
N TYR A 107 -52.16 -27.23 6.62
CA TYR A 107 -52.27 -25.96 5.90
C TYR A 107 -51.29 -24.96 6.49
N ILE A 108 -50.38 -24.41 5.67
CA ILE A 108 -49.50 -23.32 6.08
C ILE A 108 -49.95 -22.04 5.36
N GLY A 109 -50.52 -21.11 6.13
CA GLY A 109 -50.79 -19.75 5.69
C GLY A 109 -49.57 -18.87 5.97
N GLU A 110 -49.01 -18.24 4.93
CA GLU A 110 -47.94 -17.26 5.07
C GLU A 110 -48.51 -15.85 4.96
N TYR A 111 -48.26 -15.03 5.99
CA TYR A 111 -48.53 -13.60 5.94
C TYR A 111 -47.20 -12.84 5.85
N THR A 112 -46.92 -12.34 4.66
CA THR A 112 -45.83 -11.40 4.38
C THR A 112 -46.46 -10.09 3.94
N ASP A 113 -46.49 -9.10 4.81
CA ASP A 113 -46.92 -7.76 4.42
C ASP A 113 -45.72 -6.80 4.38
N ARG A 114 -45.74 -5.90 3.39
CA ARG A 114 -44.79 -4.79 3.28
C ARG A 114 -45.24 -3.58 4.11
N ASP A 115 -46.51 -3.48 4.52
CA ASP A 115 -47.07 -2.27 5.15
C ASP A 115 -47.70 -2.48 6.55
N CYS A 116 -48.00 -3.71 6.99
CA CYS A 116 -48.38 -3.97 8.38
C CYS A 116 -47.17 -4.05 9.32
N ARG A 117 -46.88 -2.97 10.04
CA ARG A 117 -46.01 -3.01 11.22
C ARG A 117 -46.79 -3.62 12.40
N LEU A 118 -46.80 -4.95 12.51
CA LEU A 118 -47.23 -5.60 13.74
C LEU A 118 -46.32 -5.14 14.88
N ASP A 119 -46.90 -4.47 15.89
CA ASP A 119 -46.14 -4.03 17.07
C ASP A 119 -45.60 -5.25 17.80
N ALA A 120 -44.28 -5.35 17.93
CA ALA A 120 -43.63 -6.45 18.62
C ALA A 120 -44.04 -6.53 20.11
N ASN A 121 -44.56 -5.45 20.70
CA ASN A 121 -45.08 -5.44 22.07
C ASN A 121 -46.44 -6.16 22.19
N VAL A 122 -47.26 -6.09 21.14
CA VAL A 122 -48.54 -6.81 21.05
C VAL A 122 -48.32 -8.31 20.99
N ILE A 123 -47.37 -8.76 20.17
CA ILE A 123 -47.04 -10.20 20.08
C ILE A 123 -46.47 -10.71 21.41
N ARG A 124 -45.77 -9.85 22.15
CA ARG A 124 -45.21 -10.16 23.47
C ARG A 124 -46.27 -10.25 24.57
N SER A 125 -47.40 -9.56 24.48
CA SER A 125 -48.45 -9.63 25.50
C SER A 125 -49.33 -10.88 25.39
N GLY A 126 -49.35 -11.55 24.22
CA GLY A 126 -50.11 -12.79 24.00
C GLY A 126 -51.58 -12.57 23.63
N ASP A 127 -51.99 -11.33 23.36
CA ASP A 127 -53.37 -10.93 23.09
C ASP A 127 -53.69 -10.89 21.58
N TYR A 128 -53.57 -12.04 20.91
CA TYR A 128 -54.00 -12.19 19.52
C TYR A 128 -55.00 -13.34 19.38
N TRP A 129 -55.89 -13.24 18.39
CA TRP A 129 -56.77 -14.34 18.03
C TRP A 129 -56.81 -14.59 16.53
N VAL A 130 -57.12 -15.84 16.22
CA VAL A 130 -57.44 -16.30 14.87
C VAL A 130 -58.96 -16.41 14.80
N GLU A 131 -59.56 -15.72 13.83
CA GLU A 131 -60.97 -15.83 13.49
C GLU A 131 -61.10 -16.81 12.32
N MET A 132 -62.00 -17.78 12.44
CA MET A 132 -62.31 -18.72 11.36
C MET A 132 -63.75 -18.49 10.94
N VAL A 133 -63.97 -18.11 9.68
CA VAL A 133 -65.29 -17.80 9.15
C VAL A 133 -65.71 -18.92 8.21
N ARG A 134 -66.75 -19.65 8.58
CA ARG A 134 -67.33 -20.74 7.79
C ARG A 134 -68.19 -20.19 6.65
N SER A 135 -67.94 -20.63 5.41
CA SER A 135 -68.88 -20.46 4.30
C SER A 135 -69.78 -21.70 4.16
N SER A 136 -70.92 -21.73 4.87
CA SER A 136 -72.10 -22.62 4.66
C SER A 136 -71.90 -24.12 4.30
N GLY A 137 -72.30 -25.04 5.19
CA GLY A 137 -72.59 -26.45 4.87
C GLY A 137 -72.35 -27.44 6.02
N ASP A 138 -73.26 -28.38 6.28
CA ASP A 138 -73.43 -29.21 7.50
C ASP A 138 -72.43 -30.38 7.72
N ALA A 139 -71.11 -30.14 7.59
CA ALA A 139 -70.10 -31.13 7.99
C ALA A 139 -69.51 -30.84 9.37
N ASP A 140 -69.45 -31.86 10.24
CA ASP A 140 -68.63 -31.85 11.47
C ASP A 140 -67.15 -31.72 11.09
N TYR A 141 -66.41 -30.83 11.76
CA TYR A 141 -64.96 -30.74 11.64
C TYR A 141 -64.29 -30.84 13.00
N ALA A 142 -63.06 -31.36 13.01
CA ALA A 142 -62.15 -31.30 14.14
C ALA A 142 -60.89 -30.54 13.69
N ILE A 143 -60.51 -29.53 14.47
CA ILE A 143 -59.24 -28.84 14.34
C ILE A 143 -58.36 -29.41 15.42
N ASP A 144 -57.40 -30.23 15.04
CA ASP A 144 -56.58 -30.98 16.00
C ASP A 144 -55.45 -30.10 16.55
N ASP A 145 -54.91 -29.19 15.72
CA ASP A 145 -53.79 -28.33 16.10
C ASP A 145 -53.81 -26.98 15.36
N VAL A 146 -53.45 -25.93 16.08
CA VAL A 146 -53.18 -24.59 15.54
C VAL A 146 -51.87 -24.09 16.12
N SER A 147 -50.90 -23.83 15.24
CA SER A 147 -49.61 -23.28 15.65
C SER A 147 -49.29 -22.00 14.88
N VAL A 148 -48.65 -21.04 15.58
CA VAL A 148 -48.22 -19.76 14.99
C VAL A 148 -46.70 -19.66 15.09
N ARG A 149 -46.03 -19.24 14.01
CA ARG A 149 -44.58 -18.98 14.00
C ARG A 149 -44.30 -17.55 13.58
N PHE A 150 -43.47 -16.88 14.35
CA PHE A 150 -42.95 -15.55 14.05
C PHE A 150 -41.50 -15.64 13.54
N THR A 151 -41.20 -14.93 12.46
CA THR A 151 -39.84 -14.67 12.00
C THR A 151 -39.55 -13.19 12.23
N TYR A 152 -38.38 -12.88 12.79
CA TYR A 152 -37.98 -11.51 13.06
C TYR A 152 -36.50 -11.27 12.76
N SER A 153 -36.16 -10.03 12.40
CA SER A 153 -34.79 -9.53 12.30
C SER A 153 -34.50 -8.62 13.49
N VAL A 154 -33.28 -8.66 14.00
CA VAL A 154 -32.79 -7.66 14.96
C VAL A 154 -31.91 -6.73 14.15
N ALA A 155 -32.16 -5.43 14.18
CA ALA A 155 -31.20 -4.48 13.63
C ALA A 155 -29.88 -4.70 14.37
N SER A 156 -28.84 -5.17 13.66
CA SER A 156 -27.51 -5.21 14.22
C SER A 156 -27.18 -3.79 14.67
N ALA A 157 -26.70 -3.62 15.91
CA ALA A 157 -26.09 -2.36 16.31
C ALA A 157 -25.13 -1.94 15.19
N PRO A 158 -25.06 -0.63 14.83
CA PRO A 158 -24.07 -0.19 13.86
C PRO A 158 -22.72 -0.76 14.30
N PRO A 159 -21.96 -1.40 13.39
CA PRO A 159 -20.68 -1.97 13.75
C PRO A 159 -19.88 -0.89 14.47
N GLU A 160 -19.25 -1.23 15.59
CA GLU A 160 -18.30 -0.32 16.22
C GLU A 160 -17.34 0.17 15.12
N PRO A 161 -17.07 1.48 15.06
CA PRO A 161 -16.16 2.00 14.06
C PRO A 161 -14.85 1.22 14.16
N ALA A 162 -14.39 0.71 13.01
CA ALA A 162 -13.16 -0.06 12.95
C ALA A 162 -12.04 0.70 13.70
N PRO A 163 -11.22 0.02 14.50
CA PRO A 163 -10.09 0.68 15.16
C PRO A 163 -9.26 1.38 14.10
N ARG A 164 -8.83 2.61 14.36
CA ARG A 164 -8.00 3.36 13.41
C ARG A 164 -6.53 2.99 13.62
N PHE A 165 -5.78 2.87 12.53
CA PHE A 165 -4.33 2.68 12.55
C PHE A 165 -3.66 3.79 11.72
N VAL A 166 -2.81 4.58 12.36
CA VAL A 166 -2.17 5.75 11.74
C VAL A 166 -0.71 5.42 11.41
N TYR A 167 -0.38 5.45 10.12
CA TYR A 167 0.93 5.11 9.59
C TYR A 167 1.54 6.33 8.86
N VAL A 168 2.72 6.76 9.30
CA VAL A 168 3.52 7.80 8.64
C VAL A 168 4.74 7.16 7.95
N ALA A 169 4.91 7.43 6.65
CA ALA A 169 6.11 7.04 5.90
C ALA A 169 6.96 8.27 5.58
N LEU A 170 8.22 8.22 6.03
CA LEU A 170 9.26 9.23 5.81
C LEU A 170 10.39 8.61 4.98
N GLY A 171 11.19 9.45 4.34
CA GLY A 171 12.46 9.03 3.75
C GLY A 171 12.77 9.63 2.40
N ASP A 172 13.75 9.02 1.74
CA ASP A 172 14.27 9.49 0.46
C ASP A 172 13.68 8.69 -0.74
N SER A 173 14.40 8.66 -1.86
CA SER A 173 13.99 8.02 -3.11
C SER A 173 13.75 6.51 -2.97
N TYR A 174 14.51 5.83 -2.09
CA TYR A 174 14.32 4.40 -1.82
C TYR A 174 13.05 4.12 -1.03
N GLN A 175 12.48 5.12 -0.36
CA GLN A 175 11.19 5.00 0.30
C GLN A 175 10.05 5.58 -0.52
N SER A 176 10.33 6.56 -1.39
CA SER A 176 9.35 7.10 -2.32
C SER A 176 9.00 6.09 -3.42
N GLY A 177 9.85 5.10 -3.68
CA GLY A 177 9.67 4.15 -4.77
C GLY A 177 10.09 4.73 -6.12
N GLU A 178 11.05 5.66 -6.11
CA GLU A 178 11.70 6.14 -7.34
C GLU A 178 12.26 4.94 -8.11
N GLY A 179 11.97 4.85 -9.41
CA GLY A 179 12.42 3.74 -10.26
C GLY A 179 11.39 2.65 -10.53
N ILE A 180 10.33 2.51 -9.73
CA ILE A 180 9.25 1.54 -9.99
C ILE A 180 8.60 1.83 -11.35
N GLY A 181 8.32 3.10 -11.62
CA GLY A 181 7.68 3.54 -12.87
C GLY A 181 8.58 3.54 -14.09
N SER A 182 9.89 3.34 -13.95
CA SER A 182 10.85 3.53 -15.05
C SER A 182 10.59 2.60 -16.25
N GLN A 183 9.95 1.45 -16.01
CA GLN A 183 9.58 0.46 -17.03
C GLN A 183 8.18 0.65 -17.61
N GLU A 184 7.37 1.57 -17.06
CA GLU A 184 5.99 1.77 -17.51
C GLU A 184 5.96 2.38 -18.91
N LEU A 185 5.37 1.66 -19.85
CA LEU A 185 5.18 2.08 -21.24
C LEU A 185 3.71 1.86 -21.64
N PRO A 186 3.13 2.72 -22.49
CA PRO A 186 3.73 3.91 -23.14
C PRO A 186 3.85 5.13 -22.20
N THR A 187 4.39 6.26 -22.69
CA THR A 187 4.57 7.52 -21.94
C THR A 187 3.30 8.00 -21.22
N ASP A 188 2.13 7.88 -21.85
CA ASP A 188 0.88 8.30 -21.22
C ASP A 188 0.57 7.49 -19.96
N ARG A 189 0.89 6.19 -19.98
CA ARG A 189 0.74 5.31 -18.82
C ARG A 189 1.74 5.67 -17.73
N TYR A 190 2.99 5.97 -18.11
CA TYR A 190 3.98 6.48 -17.17
C TYR A 190 3.42 7.69 -16.43
N LEU A 191 3.03 8.74 -17.14
CA LEU A 191 2.54 10.00 -16.57
C LEU A 191 1.26 9.82 -15.72
N ALA A 192 0.43 8.81 -16.00
CA ALA A 192 -0.80 8.56 -15.27
C ALA A 192 -0.62 7.68 -14.00
N GLU A 193 0.28 6.69 -14.05
CA GLU A 193 0.28 5.58 -13.10
C GLU A 193 1.58 5.44 -12.30
N ALA A 194 2.73 5.88 -12.83
CA ALA A 194 4.04 5.63 -12.21
C ALA A 194 4.17 6.26 -10.82
N TYR A 195 3.76 7.53 -10.70
CA TYR A 195 3.88 8.33 -9.49
C TYR A 195 2.57 9.04 -9.14
N GLU A 196 2.49 9.56 -7.91
CA GLU A 196 1.35 10.31 -7.42
C GLU A 196 1.09 11.54 -8.30
N THR A 197 -0.16 11.67 -8.74
CA THR A 197 -0.73 12.78 -9.49
C THR A 197 -2.00 13.27 -8.82
N PRO A 198 -2.50 14.47 -9.18
CA PRO A 198 -3.77 14.95 -8.68
C PRO A 198 -4.96 14.05 -9.04
N VAL A 199 -4.81 13.21 -10.08
CA VAL A 199 -5.85 12.30 -10.57
C VAL A 199 -5.88 11.00 -9.76
N ASN A 200 -4.71 10.46 -9.40
CA ASN A 200 -4.58 9.14 -8.77
C ASN A 200 -4.39 9.20 -7.25
N THR A 201 -4.27 10.40 -6.66
CA THR A 201 -4.00 10.58 -5.22
C THR A 201 -5.01 11.51 -4.56
N VAL A 202 -5.60 11.04 -3.45
CA VAL A 202 -6.48 11.85 -2.61
C VAL A 202 -5.66 12.95 -1.95
N GLY A 203 -5.88 14.21 -2.36
CA GLY A 203 -5.12 15.37 -1.88
C GLY A 203 -4.32 16.11 -2.95
N GLY A 204 -4.27 15.59 -4.20
CA GLY A 204 -3.91 16.42 -5.34
C GLY A 204 -2.40 16.59 -5.64
N SER A 205 -1.50 15.78 -5.08
CA SER A 205 -0.05 15.96 -5.31
C SER A 205 0.40 15.44 -6.68
N ASN A 206 1.12 16.27 -7.44
CA ASN A 206 1.92 15.84 -8.59
C ASN A 206 3.38 15.66 -8.14
N THR A 207 3.92 14.45 -8.25
CA THR A 207 5.25 14.13 -7.72
C THR A 207 6.32 13.84 -8.76
N TYR A 208 6.02 14.02 -10.05
CA TYR A 208 7.05 14.04 -11.10
C TYR A 208 8.04 15.20 -10.88
N SER A 209 9.10 15.23 -11.69
CA SER A 209 10.04 16.35 -11.72
C SER A 209 9.37 17.71 -11.96
N ASN A 210 10.05 18.78 -11.57
CA ASN A 210 9.61 20.15 -11.79
C ASN A 210 9.36 20.45 -13.28
N ALA A 211 10.11 19.82 -14.19
CA ALA A 211 9.92 19.95 -15.63
C ALA A 211 8.55 19.41 -16.10
N LEU A 212 7.99 18.45 -15.36
CA LEU A 212 6.65 17.90 -15.56
C LEU A 212 5.61 18.50 -14.59
N GLY A 213 5.94 19.63 -13.96
CA GLY A 213 5.05 20.37 -13.07
C GLY A 213 4.76 19.70 -11.72
N GLY A 214 5.62 18.78 -11.27
CA GLY A 214 5.52 18.15 -9.94
C GLY A 214 6.50 18.73 -8.92
N ASP A 215 6.49 18.17 -7.71
CA ASP A 215 7.38 18.52 -6.59
C ASP A 215 8.72 17.76 -6.61
N SER A 216 8.94 16.93 -7.64
CA SER A 216 10.10 16.05 -7.82
C SER A 216 10.28 15.02 -6.70
N CYS A 217 9.27 14.73 -5.87
CA CYS A 217 9.41 13.75 -4.80
C CYS A 217 9.31 12.30 -5.28
N HIS A 218 8.88 12.06 -6.52
CA HIS A 218 8.77 10.74 -7.16
C HIS A 218 8.17 9.68 -6.22
N ARG A 219 7.03 10.01 -5.59
CA ARG A 219 6.29 9.08 -4.74
C ARG A 219 5.49 8.14 -5.61
N SER A 220 5.93 6.90 -5.72
CA SER A 220 5.25 5.89 -6.53
C SER A 220 3.92 5.52 -5.91
N THR A 221 2.94 5.20 -6.75
CA THR A 221 1.66 4.62 -6.34
C THR A 221 1.81 3.21 -5.77
N ALA A 222 2.99 2.59 -5.90
CA ALA A 222 3.31 1.24 -5.46
C ALA A 222 4.60 1.14 -4.63
N ASN A 223 4.99 2.21 -3.92
CA ASN A 223 6.09 2.10 -2.95
C ASN A 223 5.74 1.17 -1.77
N TYR A 224 6.75 0.74 -1.00
CA TYR A 224 6.57 -0.26 0.06
C TYR A 224 5.54 0.16 1.12
N ALA A 225 5.42 1.46 1.41
CA ALA A 225 4.46 1.98 2.37
C ALA A 225 3.02 1.75 1.90
N LYS A 226 2.74 2.00 0.62
CA LYS A 226 1.43 1.74 0.00
C LYS A 226 1.13 0.25 -0.12
N LEU A 227 2.13 -0.57 -0.49
CA LEU A 227 1.99 -2.03 -0.56
C LEU A 227 1.69 -2.65 0.80
N ASN A 228 2.25 -2.11 1.88
CA ASN A 228 2.06 -2.61 3.24
C ASN A 228 0.88 -1.99 4.00
N ARG A 229 0.24 -0.95 3.45
CA ARG A 229 -0.77 -0.13 4.15
C ARG A 229 -1.74 -0.97 4.96
N ASP A 230 -2.43 -1.90 4.31
CA ASP A 230 -3.52 -2.68 4.92
C ASP A 230 -3.04 -3.96 5.62
N LEU A 231 -1.73 -4.22 5.62
CA LEU A 231 -1.14 -5.45 6.15
C LEU A 231 -0.72 -5.37 7.63
N TYR A 232 -0.58 -4.17 8.19
CA TYR A 232 -0.12 -3.99 9.58
C TYR A 232 -1.23 -4.20 10.61
N ALA A 233 -2.45 -3.79 10.28
CA ALA A 233 -3.62 -3.88 11.16
C ALA A 233 -4.86 -4.34 10.38
N PRO A 234 -4.97 -5.64 10.04
CA PRO A 234 -6.10 -6.16 9.31
C PRO A 234 -7.44 -5.85 10.01
N GLY A 235 -8.39 -5.27 9.27
CA GLY A 235 -9.69 -4.86 9.79
C GLY A 235 -9.74 -3.48 10.46
N ALA A 236 -8.61 -2.77 10.51
CA ALA A 236 -8.54 -1.37 10.93
C ALA A 236 -8.84 -0.41 9.78
N ASP A 237 -9.30 0.81 10.11
CA ASP A 237 -9.27 1.96 9.21
C ASP A 237 -7.83 2.51 9.17
N VAL A 238 -7.08 2.21 8.09
CA VAL A 238 -5.68 2.62 7.97
C VAL A 238 -5.56 4.00 7.33
N VAL A 239 -5.02 4.95 8.09
CA VAL A 239 -4.64 6.29 7.63
C VAL A 239 -3.15 6.29 7.31
N LEU A 240 -2.81 6.25 6.01
CA LEU A 240 -1.43 6.38 5.54
C LEU A 240 -1.12 7.85 5.20
N ILE A 241 -0.08 8.38 5.83
CA ILE A 241 0.53 9.68 5.52
C ILE A 241 1.92 9.42 4.93
N ASP A 242 1.97 9.33 3.61
CA ASP A 242 3.21 9.20 2.86
C ASP A 242 3.73 10.59 2.46
N VAL A 243 4.88 10.96 3.01
CA VAL A 243 5.58 12.23 2.74
C VAL A 243 7.03 11.99 2.34
N THR A 244 7.35 10.76 1.91
CA THR A 244 8.66 10.41 1.32
C THR A 244 8.97 11.31 0.12
N CYS A 245 10.26 11.54 -0.16
CA CYS A 245 10.64 12.43 -1.24
C CYS A 245 12.03 12.10 -1.82
N SER A 246 12.09 11.84 -3.12
CA SER A 246 13.35 11.67 -3.85
C SER A 246 14.31 12.84 -3.64
N GLY A 247 15.57 12.51 -3.35
CA GLY A 247 16.65 13.44 -3.04
C GLY A 247 16.63 14.01 -1.62
N ALA A 248 15.67 13.64 -0.76
CA ALA A 248 15.60 14.15 0.60
C ALA A 248 16.85 13.78 1.42
N LYS A 249 17.41 14.77 2.11
CA LYS A 249 18.45 14.62 3.14
C LYS A 249 17.82 14.74 4.51
N ILE A 250 18.59 14.47 5.55
CA ILE A 250 18.16 14.68 6.95
C ILE A 250 17.75 16.14 7.18
N ALA A 251 18.61 17.07 6.77
CA ALA A 251 18.33 18.50 6.73
C ALA A 251 17.75 18.90 5.38
N ALA A 252 16.92 19.94 5.37
CA ALA A 252 16.42 20.49 4.12
C ALA A 252 17.56 21.11 3.31
N ASP A 253 17.39 21.14 2.00
CA ASP A 253 18.16 22.03 1.14
C ASP A 253 17.19 22.83 0.26
N GLU A 254 17.72 23.73 -0.57
CA GLU A 254 16.89 24.61 -1.40
C GLU A 254 15.99 23.84 -2.38
N ALA A 255 16.33 22.59 -2.70
CA ALA A 255 15.64 21.81 -3.69
C ALA A 255 14.59 20.86 -3.09
N LYS A 256 14.81 20.35 -1.88
CA LYS A 256 14.01 19.26 -1.31
C LYS A 256 13.64 19.48 0.16
N PRO A 257 12.42 19.07 0.57
CA PRO A 257 12.08 19.04 1.97
C PRO A 257 13.00 18.06 2.70
N GLY A 258 13.65 18.53 3.76
CA GLY A 258 14.41 17.67 4.66
C GLY A 258 13.50 16.67 5.35
N ILE A 259 14.04 15.52 5.75
CA ILE A 259 13.28 14.54 6.51
C ILE A 259 12.93 15.10 7.89
N VAL A 260 13.89 15.78 8.52
CA VAL A 260 13.75 16.35 9.87
C VAL A 260 14.00 17.86 9.87
N GLY A 261 15.19 18.33 9.50
CA GLY A 261 15.58 19.75 9.57
C GLY A 261 17.06 19.96 9.88
N ASP A 262 17.45 21.19 10.18
CA ASP A 262 18.85 21.53 10.46
C ASP A 262 19.38 20.87 11.74
N VAL A 263 20.55 20.24 11.64
CA VAL A 263 21.17 19.53 12.77
C VAL A 263 21.45 20.49 13.92
N GLY A 264 21.01 20.10 15.12
CA GLY A 264 21.14 20.91 16.33
C GLY A 264 19.98 21.88 16.56
N ALA A 265 19.02 21.99 15.63
CA ALA A 265 17.78 22.71 15.90
C ALA A 265 16.99 22.02 17.03
N GLY A 266 16.29 22.83 17.83
CA GLY A 266 15.49 22.36 18.97
C GLY A 266 14.17 21.68 18.58
N ALA A 267 13.76 21.80 17.32
CA ALA A 267 12.56 21.20 16.76
C ALA A 267 12.78 20.86 15.28
N PRO A 268 12.02 19.92 14.69
CA PRO A 268 12.02 19.69 13.26
C PRO A 268 11.63 20.93 12.47
N ASP A 269 12.11 21.02 11.23
CA ASP A 269 11.71 22.05 10.29
C ASP A 269 10.22 21.87 9.92
N PRO A 270 9.37 22.89 10.10
CA PRO A 270 7.98 22.84 9.65
C PRO A 270 7.83 22.54 8.16
N ALA A 271 8.78 22.94 7.30
CA ALA A 271 8.75 22.61 5.88
C ALA A 271 9.20 21.17 5.58
N GLY A 272 9.92 20.53 6.50
CA GLY A 272 10.36 19.16 6.40
C GLY A 272 9.24 18.12 6.46
N GLN A 273 9.58 16.86 6.26
CA GLN A 273 8.62 15.76 6.14
C GLN A 273 7.82 15.55 7.44
N ILE A 274 8.45 15.67 8.62
CA ILE A 274 7.71 15.61 9.91
C ILE A 274 6.64 16.71 9.99
N GLY A 275 6.99 17.95 9.64
CA GLY A 275 6.04 19.07 9.63
C GLY A 275 4.91 18.90 8.59
N GLN A 276 5.23 18.31 7.43
CA GLN A 276 4.22 17.93 6.43
C GLN A 276 3.25 16.86 6.96
N ALA A 277 3.78 15.82 7.62
CA ALA A 277 2.96 14.79 8.23
C ALA A 277 2.05 15.37 9.31
N GLU A 278 2.57 16.23 10.19
CA GLU A 278 1.80 16.90 11.22
C GLU A 278 0.62 17.71 10.65
N ARG A 279 0.86 18.49 9.58
CA ARG A 279 -0.22 19.26 8.93
C ARG A 279 -1.33 18.37 8.39
N ARG A 280 -0.97 17.26 7.74
CA ARG A 280 -1.94 16.31 7.18
C ARG A 280 -2.74 15.62 8.30
N LEU A 281 -2.07 15.22 9.40
CA LEU A 281 -2.72 14.66 10.58
C LEU A 281 -3.71 15.66 11.21
N ARG A 282 -3.29 16.92 11.42
CA ARG A 282 -4.15 17.96 11.99
C ARG A 282 -5.39 18.23 11.14
N ALA A 283 -5.29 18.17 9.82
CA ALA A 283 -6.43 18.30 8.92
C ALA A 283 -7.49 17.20 9.11
N MET A 284 -7.12 16.06 9.71
CA MET A 284 -8.00 14.94 10.04
C MET A 284 -8.37 14.89 11.53
N GLY A 285 -8.00 15.92 12.32
CA GLY A 285 -8.23 15.95 13.76
C GLY A 285 -7.30 15.02 14.56
N LEU A 286 -6.16 14.65 13.98
CA LEU A 286 -5.12 13.82 14.60
C LEU A 286 -3.87 14.66 14.91
N SER A 287 -2.99 14.11 15.74
CA SER A 287 -1.69 14.65 16.11
C SER A 287 -0.58 13.61 15.88
N LEU A 288 0.68 14.02 16.02
CA LEU A 288 1.82 13.09 15.94
C LEU A 288 1.80 12.03 17.05
N ALA A 289 1.14 12.32 18.19
CA ALA A 289 0.98 11.37 19.27
C ALA A 289 -0.02 10.24 18.95
N ASP A 290 -0.88 10.42 17.95
CA ASP A 290 -1.85 9.41 17.49
C ASP A 290 -1.25 8.43 16.47
N VAL A 291 0.03 8.60 16.10
CA VAL A 291 0.71 7.75 15.11
C VAL A 291 1.12 6.42 15.74
N ASP A 292 0.72 5.31 15.11
CA ASP A 292 1.02 3.95 15.56
C ASP A 292 2.33 3.42 14.97
N LEU A 293 2.66 3.83 13.75
CA LEU A 293 3.83 3.37 13.00
C LEU A 293 4.47 4.52 12.23
N VAL A 294 5.80 4.60 12.34
CA VAL A 294 6.67 5.40 11.48
C VAL A 294 7.64 4.47 10.77
N THR A 295 7.75 4.58 9.46
CA THR A 295 8.87 3.99 8.71
C THR A 295 9.73 5.11 8.14
N VAL A 296 11.04 4.96 8.19
CA VAL A 296 11.99 5.96 7.72
C VAL A 296 13.23 5.31 7.13
N GLY A 297 13.66 5.75 5.96
CA GLY A 297 15.02 5.53 5.47
C GLY A 297 15.68 6.88 5.22
N MET A 298 16.92 7.04 5.67
CA MET A 298 17.61 8.33 5.61
C MET A 298 19.12 8.16 5.68
N GLY A 299 19.84 9.15 5.16
CA GLY A 299 21.30 9.27 5.27
C GLY A 299 22.07 8.93 4.00
N GLY A 300 21.49 8.23 3.03
CA GLY A 300 22.12 7.91 1.74
C GLY A 300 22.47 9.18 0.96
N ASN A 301 21.54 10.13 0.86
CA ASN A 301 21.80 11.43 0.23
C ASN A 301 22.80 12.28 1.01
N ASP A 302 22.79 12.23 2.34
CA ASP A 302 23.78 12.91 3.18
C ASP A 302 25.20 12.36 2.94
N ALA A 303 25.33 11.04 2.82
CA ALA A 303 26.57 10.34 2.51
C ALA A 303 27.05 10.51 1.07
N GLY A 304 26.18 10.95 0.15
CA GLY A 304 26.50 11.10 -1.27
C GLY A 304 26.39 9.80 -2.05
N PHE A 305 25.37 8.97 -1.79
CA PHE A 305 25.15 7.74 -2.54
C PHE A 305 25.06 7.97 -4.06
N GLY A 306 24.30 8.98 -4.50
CA GLY A 306 24.23 9.36 -5.92
C GLY A 306 25.60 9.74 -6.50
N ASP A 307 26.43 10.41 -5.71
CA ASP A 307 27.79 10.78 -6.12
C ASP A 307 28.71 9.56 -6.31
N ILE A 308 28.51 8.48 -5.53
CA ILE A 308 29.22 7.20 -5.72
C ILE A 308 28.81 6.58 -7.07
N VAL A 309 27.51 6.57 -7.37
CA VAL A 309 27.00 6.08 -8.65
C VAL A 309 27.58 6.90 -9.80
N HIS A 310 27.61 8.24 -9.68
CA HIS A 310 28.16 9.12 -10.70
C HIS A 310 29.67 8.90 -10.88
N ALA A 311 30.43 8.77 -9.79
CA ALA A 311 31.87 8.47 -9.85
C ALA A 311 32.15 7.18 -10.64
N CYS A 312 31.37 6.13 -10.38
CA CYS A 312 31.53 4.84 -11.05
C CYS A 312 31.05 4.86 -12.51
N LEU A 313 30.01 5.63 -12.83
CA LEU A 313 29.56 5.81 -14.21
C LEU A 313 30.59 6.60 -15.03
N LEU A 314 31.13 7.69 -14.47
CA LEU A 314 32.20 8.48 -15.10
C LEU A 314 33.47 7.67 -15.28
N ALA A 315 33.84 6.82 -14.31
CA ALA A 315 34.94 5.87 -14.42
C ALA A 315 34.75 4.94 -15.63
N THR A 316 33.58 4.29 -15.70
CA THR A 316 33.23 3.39 -16.81
C THR A 316 33.28 4.10 -18.16
N LEU A 317 32.75 5.33 -18.22
CA LEU A 317 32.74 6.13 -19.44
C LEU A 317 34.15 6.54 -19.87
N ALA A 318 34.94 7.06 -18.94
CA ALA A 318 36.33 7.44 -19.18
C ALA A 318 37.16 6.26 -19.69
N SER A 319 37.12 5.11 -19.00
CA SER A 319 37.83 3.89 -19.39
C SER A 319 37.47 3.44 -20.81
N ARG A 320 36.18 3.43 -21.16
CA ARG A 320 35.74 2.98 -22.50
C ARG A 320 36.10 3.98 -23.60
N LEU A 321 36.12 5.28 -23.31
CA LEU A 321 36.60 6.30 -24.23
C LEU A 321 38.12 6.20 -24.46
N ILE A 322 38.88 5.93 -23.40
CA ILE A 322 40.33 5.68 -23.45
C ILE A 322 40.62 4.47 -24.36
N ASP A 323 39.87 3.38 -24.20
CA ASP A 323 40.02 2.19 -25.03
C ASP A 323 39.70 2.47 -26.50
N ALA A 324 38.67 3.26 -26.77
CA ALA A 324 38.24 3.61 -28.13
C ALA A 324 39.21 4.57 -28.84
N ALA A 325 39.92 5.42 -28.10
CA ALA A 325 40.83 6.43 -28.66
C ALA A 325 42.17 5.89 -29.17
N SER A 326 42.42 4.57 -29.09
CA SER A 326 43.64 3.92 -29.62
C SER A 326 44.95 4.52 -29.07
N LEU A 327 44.97 4.93 -27.80
CA LEU A 327 46.17 5.45 -27.13
C LEU A 327 47.24 4.36 -26.97
N PRO A 328 48.55 4.71 -26.95
CA PRO A 328 49.63 3.78 -26.66
C PRO A 328 49.45 3.04 -25.31
N GLU A 329 49.86 1.78 -25.25
CA GLU A 329 49.66 0.91 -24.08
C GLU A 329 50.08 1.54 -22.73
N PRO A 330 51.28 2.15 -22.61
CA PRO A 330 51.71 2.71 -21.32
C PRO A 330 50.81 3.84 -20.82
N VAL A 331 50.28 4.64 -21.74
CA VAL A 331 49.35 5.74 -21.43
C VAL A 331 48.01 5.16 -21.03
N ARG A 332 47.50 4.20 -21.80
CA ARG A 332 46.24 3.53 -21.54
C ARG A 332 46.21 2.88 -20.15
N VAL A 333 47.25 2.14 -19.79
CA VAL A 333 47.38 1.52 -18.45
C VAL A 333 47.34 2.56 -17.34
N LEU A 334 48.07 3.67 -17.50
CA LEU A 334 48.07 4.76 -16.54
C LEU A 334 46.67 5.36 -16.38
N LEU A 335 46.05 5.73 -17.50
CA LEU A 335 44.75 6.41 -17.49
C LEU A 335 43.62 5.51 -16.96
N HIS A 336 43.66 4.20 -17.22
CA HIS A 336 42.73 3.25 -16.58
C HIS A 336 42.91 3.20 -15.06
N GLY A 337 44.15 3.29 -14.57
CA GLY A 337 44.41 3.43 -13.14
C GLY A 337 43.74 4.69 -12.58
N MET A 338 43.85 5.82 -13.30
CA MET A 338 43.23 7.10 -12.91
C MET A 338 41.70 7.10 -13.04
N ALA A 339 41.15 6.39 -14.03
CA ALA A 339 39.72 6.28 -14.34
C ALA A 339 39.00 5.19 -13.54
N SER A 340 39.39 4.96 -12.30
CA SER A 340 38.64 4.10 -11.38
C SER A 340 37.61 4.90 -10.59
N CYS A 341 36.54 4.24 -10.15
CA CYS A 341 35.50 4.84 -9.32
C CYS A 341 36.09 5.40 -8.02
N ALA A 342 37.04 4.69 -7.41
CA ALA A 342 37.73 5.14 -6.20
C ALA A 342 38.50 6.45 -6.42
N ASN A 343 39.21 6.57 -7.54
CA ASN A 343 39.98 7.76 -7.84
C ASN A 343 39.08 8.95 -8.16
N ILE A 344 38.07 8.77 -9.00
CA ILE A 344 37.12 9.84 -9.34
C ILE A 344 36.35 10.32 -8.10
N ASP A 345 35.87 9.40 -7.26
CA ASP A 345 35.25 9.76 -5.99
C ASP A 345 36.21 10.58 -5.12
N SER A 346 37.43 10.10 -4.87
CA SER A 346 38.40 10.85 -4.06
C SER A 346 38.74 12.23 -4.63
N LEU A 347 38.72 12.37 -5.96
CA LEU A 347 39.10 13.57 -6.69
C LEU A 347 38.00 14.63 -6.66
N ILE A 348 36.74 14.23 -6.81
CA ILE A 348 35.61 15.11 -7.10
C ILE A 348 34.59 15.09 -5.95
N PHE A 349 34.12 13.92 -5.54
CA PHE A 349 32.92 13.79 -4.71
C PHE A 349 33.21 13.62 -3.21
N ARG A 350 34.32 12.95 -2.88
CA ARG A 350 34.86 12.72 -1.52
C ARG A 350 33.83 12.10 -0.58
N THR A 351 33.11 11.08 -1.05
CA THR A 351 32.00 10.47 -0.30
C THR A 351 32.43 9.89 1.04
N GLY A 352 33.68 9.44 1.17
CA GLY A 352 34.26 9.00 2.44
C GLY A 352 34.11 10.03 3.58
N ASN A 353 34.42 11.31 3.32
CA ASN A 353 34.30 12.37 4.33
C ASN A 353 32.84 12.60 4.75
N ARG A 354 31.90 12.40 3.82
CA ARG A 354 30.46 12.58 4.08
C ARG A 354 29.90 11.43 4.89
N ILE A 355 30.35 10.20 4.60
CA ILE A 355 30.06 9.01 5.41
C ILE A 355 30.58 9.21 6.84
N ASP A 356 31.80 9.71 7.01
CA ASP A 356 32.39 9.97 8.34
C ASP A 356 31.61 11.03 9.14
N ALA A 357 30.99 12.00 8.45
CA ALA A 357 30.16 13.03 9.08
C ALA A 357 28.71 12.60 9.35
N LEU A 358 28.26 11.47 8.78
CA LEU A 358 26.89 11.01 8.86
C LEU A 358 26.38 10.67 10.28
N PRO A 359 27.17 10.06 11.19
CA PRO A 359 26.67 9.64 12.51
C PRO A 359 26.02 10.78 13.30
N ALA A 360 26.62 11.98 13.30
CA ALA A 360 26.10 13.12 14.05
C ALA A 360 24.72 13.57 13.53
N LYS A 361 24.52 13.52 12.20
CA LYS A 361 23.24 13.89 11.59
C LYS A 361 22.16 12.85 11.90
N LEU A 362 22.51 11.56 11.76
CA LEU A 362 21.60 10.46 12.05
C LEU A 362 21.16 10.45 13.51
N ASN A 363 22.10 10.59 14.46
CA ASN A 363 21.76 10.60 15.87
C ASN A 363 20.75 11.70 16.20
N TRP A 364 21.01 12.92 15.70
CA TRP A 364 20.07 14.02 15.87
C TRP A 364 18.72 13.70 15.21
N ALA A 365 18.68 13.24 13.96
CA ALA A 365 17.43 12.94 13.27
C ALA A 365 16.58 11.87 13.98
N GLU A 366 17.21 10.77 14.40
CA GLU A 366 16.56 9.70 15.15
C GLU A 366 16.02 10.19 16.50
N GLU A 367 16.76 11.06 17.20
CA GLU A 367 16.28 11.70 18.43
C GLU A 367 15.02 12.55 18.21
N GLN A 368 14.99 13.33 17.13
CA GLN A 368 13.82 14.14 16.79
C GLN A 368 12.62 13.24 16.45
N ILE A 369 12.78 12.27 15.55
CA ILE A 369 11.70 11.33 15.18
C ILE A 369 11.16 10.62 16.44
N TYR A 370 12.04 10.12 17.30
CA TYR A 370 11.62 9.43 18.51
C TYR A 370 10.84 10.32 19.48
N ARG A 371 11.20 11.60 19.57
CA ARG A 371 10.52 12.58 20.44
C ARG A 371 9.17 13.01 19.87
N GLU A 372 9.10 13.29 18.58
CA GLU A 372 7.90 13.81 17.92
C GLU A 372 6.80 12.75 17.77
N PHE A 373 7.17 11.47 17.67
CA PHE A 373 6.24 10.35 17.58
C PHE A 373 6.29 9.48 18.86
N PRO A 374 5.77 9.96 20.01
CA PRO A 374 5.98 9.32 21.31
C PRO A 374 5.29 7.96 21.47
N ALA A 375 4.22 7.69 20.72
CA ALA A 375 3.48 6.43 20.77
C ALA A 375 3.88 5.44 19.67
N ALA A 376 4.50 5.92 18.58
CA ALA A 376 4.72 5.12 17.40
C ALA A 376 5.80 4.04 17.61
N LYS A 377 5.61 2.89 16.95
CA LYS A 377 6.73 2.01 16.57
C LYS A 377 7.50 2.68 15.43
N ILE A 378 8.81 2.64 15.47
CA ILE A 378 9.69 3.26 14.48
C ILE A 378 10.51 2.17 13.80
N LEU A 379 10.42 2.07 12.48
CA LEU A 379 11.26 1.20 11.67
C LEU A 379 12.23 2.06 10.87
N GLN A 380 13.52 1.99 11.21
CA GLN A 380 14.59 2.57 10.41
C GLN A 380 15.07 1.55 9.39
N LEU A 381 15.02 1.91 8.12
CA LEU A 381 15.43 1.08 7.00
C LEU A 381 16.89 1.39 6.63
N SER A 382 17.62 0.34 6.25
CA SER A 382 18.87 0.44 5.49
C SER A 382 18.59 0.57 4.00
N TYR A 383 19.64 0.68 3.19
CA TYR A 383 19.54 0.57 1.72
C TYR A 383 19.81 -0.87 1.27
N PRO A 384 19.16 -1.36 0.20
CA PRO A 384 19.51 -2.65 -0.38
C PRO A 384 20.84 -2.61 -1.15
N ASP A 385 21.55 -3.74 -1.17
CA ASP A 385 22.69 -3.94 -2.06
C ASP A 385 22.18 -4.19 -3.47
N LEU A 386 22.44 -3.23 -4.36
CA LEU A 386 22.06 -3.33 -5.76
C LEU A 386 23.14 -4.01 -6.61
N LEU A 387 24.35 -4.14 -6.08
CA LEU A 387 25.52 -4.51 -6.87
C LEU A 387 25.85 -5.98 -6.69
N PRO A 388 26.22 -6.70 -7.77
CA PRO A 388 26.63 -8.08 -7.65
C PRO A 388 27.95 -8.23 -6.90
N ASP A 389 28.16 -9.43 -6.36
CA ASP A 389 29.50 -9.81 -5.94
C ASP A 389 30.47 -9.85 -7.14
N PRO A 390 31.65 -9.21 -7.06
CA PRO A 390 32.57 -9.08 -8.20
C PRO A 390 33.00 -10.41 -8.83
N GLY A 391 33.06 -11.48 -8.02
CA GLY A 391 33.44 -12.82 -8.48
C GLY A 391 32.44 -13.48 -9.43
N TYR A 392 31.19 -13.00 -9.46
CA TYR A 392 30.12 -13.53 -10.31
C TYR A 392 29.57 -12.49 -11.31
N ALA A 393 30.07 -11.26 -11.25
CA ALA A 393 29.56 -10.19 -12.09
C ALA A 393 29.92 -10.40 -13.57
N PRO A 394 28.96 -10.23 -14.50
CA PRO A 394 29.25 -10.16 -15.93
C PRO A 394 30.21 -9.01 -16.26
N GLU A 395 30.73 -8.99 -17.49
CA GLU A 395 31.61 -7.90 -17.93
C GLU A 395 30.87 -6.54 -17.91
N TRP A 396 29.59 -6.56 -18.29
CA TRP A 396 28.69 -5.42 -18.19
C TRP A 396 27.68 -5.61 -17.05
N CYS A 397 27.72 -4.72 -16.06
CA CYS A 397 26.73 -4.70 -14.99
C CYS A 397 26.15 -3.29 -14.80
N GLY A 398 25.11 -2.98 -15.57
CA GLY A 398 24.30 -1.79 -15.40
C GLY A 398 25.04 -0.44 -15.47
N GLY A 399 26.22 -0.39 -16.08
CA GLY A 399 27.03 0.83 -16.20
C GLY A 399 28.21 0.94 -15.24
N ILE A 400 28.51 -0.11 -14.46
CA ILE A 400 29.67 -0.16 -13.55
C ILE A 400 30.63 -1.26 -14.01
N THR A 401 31.94 -0.95 -14.08
CA THR A 401 32.96 -1.94 -14.43
C THR A 401 33.12 -3.00 -13.34
N ARG A 402 33.52 -4.22 -13.72
CA ARG A 402 33.83 -5.28 -12.75
C ARG A 402 34.89 -4.86 -11.72
N GLY A 403 35.88 -4.07 -12.13
CA GLY A 403 36.95 -3.58 -11.26
C GLY A 403 36.46 -2.62 -10.17
N ASP A 404 35.39 -1.88 -10.43
CA ASP A 404 34.86 -0.87 -9.53
C ASP A 404 33.77 -1.39 -8.59
N LEU A 405 33.18 -2.55 -8.87
CA LEU A 405 32.11 -3.14 -8.05
C LEU A 405 32.50 -3.30 -6.59
N ALA A 406 33.73 -3.74 -6.30
CA ALA A 406 34.19 -3.92 -4.92
C ALA A 406 34.22 -2.59 -4.16
N TYR A 407 34.68 -1.52 -4.82
CA TYR A 407 34.72 -0.18 -4.23
C TYR A 407 33.30 0.33 -3.96
N ALA A 408 32.44 0.31 -4.98
CA ALA A 408 31.06 0.77 -4.87
C ALA A 408 30.31 0.02 -3.75
N LYS A 409 30.39 -1.32 -3.72
CA LYS A 409 29.80 -2.14 -2.64
C LYS A 409 30.35 -1.79 -1.27
N SER A 410 31.65 -1.55 -1.15
CA SER A 410 32.25 -1.17 0.14
C SER A 410 31.68 0.13 0.68
N ARG A 411 31.35 1.10 -0.20
CA ARG A 411 30.73 2.37 0.19
C ARG A 411 29.28 2.23 0.59
N VAL A 412 28.48 1.46 -0.16
CA VAL A 412 27.08 1.16 0.23
C VAL A 412 27.04 0.46 1.59
N ARG A 413 27.93 -0.53 1.81
CA ARG A 413 28.06 -1.21 3.10
C ARG A 413 28.51 -0.26 4.20
N ALA A 414 29.43 0.66 3.92
CA ALA A 414 29.85 1.67 4.90
C ALA A 414 28.66 2.54 5.34
N ILE A 415 27.83 3.02 4.40
CA ILE A 415 26.61 3.79 4.71
C ILE A 415 25.66 2.97 5.60
N ASN A 416 25.32 1.74 5.19
CA ASN A 416 24.42 0.87 5.96
C ASN A 416 24.97 0.54 7.35
N ASN A 417 26.28 0.29 7.47
CA ASN A 417 26.94 0.06 8.76
C ASN A 417 26.84 1.30 9.65
N THR A 418 27.12 2.49 9.11
CA THR A 418 27.00 3.76 9.86
C THR A 418 25.58 3.99 10.36
N ILE A 419 24.56 3.73 9.53
CA ILE A 419 23.16 3.85 9.96
C ILE A 419 22.89 2.84 11.08
N ARG A 420 23.16 1.55 10.85
CA ARG A 420 22.94 0.49 11.86
C ARG A 420 23.62 0.83 13.18
N ASP A 421 24.90 1.20 13.15
CA ASP A 421 25.73 1.40 14.33
C ASP A 421 25.24 2.61 15.12
N THR A 422 24.86 3.70 14.44
CA THR A 422 24.23 4.87 15.09
C THR A 422 22.93 4.48 15.80
N SER A 423 22.08 3.68 15.15
CA SER A 423 20.83 3.20 15.73
C SER A 423 21.04 2.26 16.93
N ARG A 424 22.15 1.51 16.97
CA ARG A 424 22.49 0.58 18.07
C ARG A 424 22.80 1.31 19.36
N ASP A 425 23.50 2.43 19.28
CA ASP A 425 24.08 3.09 20.46
C ASP A 425 23.03 3.64 21.43
N TYR A 426 21.80 3.90 20.98
CA TYR A 426 20.78 4.53 21.82
C TYR A 426 19.38 3.89 21.76
N ARG A 427 19.03 3.15 20.70
CA ARG A 427 17.60 2.87 20.39
C ARG A 427 17.22 1.41 20.32
N LEU A 428 18.14 0.49 20.03
CA LEU A 428 17.78 -0.95 19.90
C LEU A 428 17.30 -1.60 21.20
N SER A 429 17.58 -1.02 22.37
CA SER A 429 16.98 -1.47 23.64
C SER A 429 15.52 -1.04 23.81
N ASP A 430 15.06 -0.07 23.04
CA ASP A 430 13.68 0.40 23.08
C ASP A 430 12.77 -0.52 22.24
N PRO A 431 11.70 -1.10 22.81
CA PRO A 431 10.81 -2.01 22.09
C PRO A 431 10.03 -1.35 20.94
N ARG A 432 9.96 -0.02 20.88
CA ARG A 432 9.33 0.75 19.79
C ARG A 432 10.21 0.83 18.55
N TYR A 433 11.52 0.83 18.71
CA TYR A 433 12.45 1.03 17.60
C TYR A 433 12.91 -0.30 17.00
N ARG A 434 13.03 -0.36 15.67
CA ARG A 434 13.63 -1.51 14.98
C ARG A 434 14.41 -1.11 13.74
N TRP A 435 15.46 -1.87 13.53
CA TRP A 435 16.25 -1.89 12.32
C TRP A 435 15.63 -2.84 11.28
N VAL A 436 15.42 -2.35 10.06
CA VAL A 436 15.07 -3.16 8.89
C VAL A 436 16.32 -3.27 8.01
N ASP A 437 16.97 -4.43 8.06
CA ASP A 437 18.15 -4.71 7.25
C ASP A 437 17.75 -5.13 5.83
N LEU A 438 17.98 -4.25 4.88
CA LEU A 438 17.73 -4.49 3.46
C LEU A 438 19.00 -4.91 2.71
N GLY A 439 20.18 -4.89 3.34
CA GLY A 439 21.48 -5.03 2.67
C GLY A 439 21.51 -6.18 1.68
N ASP A 440 21.20 -7.39 2.12
CA ASP A 440 21.20 -8.57 1.23
C ASP A 440 19.80 -8.96 0.72
N SER A 441 18.78 -8.13 0.97
CA SER A 441 17.37 -8.50 0.80
C SER A 441 16.99 -8.81 -0.65
N LEU A 442 17.60 -8.12 -1.61
CA LEU A 442 17.27 -8.25 -3.02
C LEU A 442 18.08 -9.36 -3.74
N GLY A 443 19.02 -10.00 -3.03
CA GLY A 443 19.87 -11.06 -3.56
C GLY A 443 21.20 -10.59 -4.16
N PRO A 444 22.09 -11.53 -4.53
CA PRO A 444 23.51 -11.24 -4.79
C PRO A 444 23.84 -10.71 -6.20
N ASN A 445 22.84 -10.46 -7.06
CA ASN A 445 23.06 -10.02 -8.44
C ASN A 445 21.90 -9.19 -9.01
N THR A 446 21.56 -8.13 -8.30
CA THR A 446 20.33 -7.33 -8.46
C THR A 446 20.32 -6.43 -9.70
N LEU A 447 21.42 -5.73 -9.96
CA LEU A 447 21.55 -4.81 -11.10
C LEU A 447 21.75 -5.55 -12.44
N CYS A 448 22.31 -6.76 -12.43
CA CYS A 448 22.66 -7.51 -13.64
C CYS A 448 22.52 -9.03 -13.49
N PRO A 449 21.31 -9.53 -13.16
CA PRO A 449 21.09 -10.94 -12.90
C PRO A 449 21.51 -11.80 -14.10
N THR A 450 22.29 -12.85 -13.83
CA THR A 450 22.69 -13.85 -14.83
C THR A 450 21.51 -14.73 -15.27
N SER A 451 20.49 -14.83 -14.41
CA SER A 451 19.20 -15.49 -14.64
C SER A 451 18.21 -15.04 -13.55
N GLY A 452 16.91 -15.01 -13.84
CA GLY A 452 15.86 -14.69 -12.86
C GLY A 452 15.27 -13.28 -13.01
N VAL A 453 14.55 -12.84 -12.00
CA VAL A 453 13.82 -11.57 -11.98
C VAL A 453 14.77 -10.41 -11.73
N VAL A 454 14.77 -9.43 -12.63
CA VAL A 454 15.46 -8.14 -12.43
C VAL A 454 14.72 -7.38 -11.33
N THR A 455 15.44 -6.94 -10.31
CA THR A 455 14.89 -6.23 -9.14
C THR A 455 15.39 -4.79 -9.01
N ALA A 456 16.33 -4.36 -9.86
CA ALA A 456 16.83 -2.99 -9.92
C ALA A 456 16.99 -2.50 -11.36
N ASN A 457 16.91 -1.19 -11.57
CA ASN A 457 17.08 -0.59 -12.89
C ASN A 457 18.57 -0.31 -13.18
N GLY A 458 19.07 -0.79 -14.32
CA GLY A 458 20.44 -0.54 -14.75
C GLY A 458 20.52 0.08 -16.15
N ILE A 459 21.74 0.45 -16.56
CA ILE A 459 22.00 0.99 -17.89
C ILE A 459 22.21 -0.14 -18.91
N SER A 460 21.59 -0.01 -20.08
CA SER A 460 21.79 -0.92 -21.22
C SER A 460 23.17 -0.71 -21.85
N GLU A 461 23.92 -1.80 -22.07
CA GLU A 461 25.22 -1.77 -22.76
C GLU A 461 25.12 -1.18 -24.18
N THR A 462 24.03 -1.49 -24.89
CA THR A 462 23.79 -0.97 -26.24
C THR A 462 23.69 0.54 -26.24
N ARG A 463 22.92 1.12 -25.30
CA ARG A 463 22.77 2.58 -25.20
C ARG A 463 24.06 3.25 -24.75
N PHE A 464 24.75 2.62 -23.81
CA PHE A 464 26.07 3.09 -23.40
C PHE A 464 27.04 3.16 -24.58
N THR A 465 27.07 2.12 -25.43
CA THR A 465 27.90 2.09 -26.64
C THR A 465 27.52 3.16 -27.65
N GLN A 466 26.22 3.44 -27.82
CA GLN A 466 25.74 4.55 -28.66
C GLN A 466 26.22 5.91 -28.13
N GLU A 467 26.18 6.09 -26.82
CA GLU A 467 26.63 7.33 -26.17
C GLU A 467 28.15 7.52 -26.27
N LEU A 468 28.93 6.44 -26.18
CA LEU A 468 30.37 6.46 -26.48
C LEU A 468 30.62 6.95 -27.93
N GLY A 469 29.88 6.37 -28.89
CA GLY A 469 29.96 6.79 -30.29
C GLY A 469 29.67 8.28 -30.46
N ARG A 470 28.63 8.78 -29.79
CA ARG A 470 28.28 10.21 -29.78
C ARG A 470 29.41 11.08 -29.22
N LEU A 471 29.96 10.72 -28.05
CA LEU A 471 31.02 11.48 -27.39
C LEU A 471 32.32 11.52 -28.20
N LEU A 472 32.59 10.50 -29.01
CA LEU A 472 33.74 10.46 -29.93
C LEU A 472 33.51 11.24 -31.23
N HIS A 473 32.27 11.54 -31.62
CA HIS A 473 31.92 12.11 -32.94
C HIS A 473 31.16 13.45 -32.91
N PHE A 474 31.08 14.15 -31.76
CA PHE A 474 30.32 15.41 -31.69
C PHE A 474 30.94 16.55 -32.52
N GLY A 475 30.08 17.24 -33.27
CA GLY A 475 30.38 17.99 -34.50
C GLY A 475 31.19 19.29 -34.39
N ALA A 476 31.69 19.70 -35.56
CA ALA A 476 32.60 20.81 -35.85
C ALA A 476 32.39 22.10 -35.03
N GLY A 477 33.25 22.35 -34.03
CA GLY A 477 33.45 23.70 -33.49
C GLY A 477 34.04 23.80 -32.08
N GLU A 478 33.85 22.82 -31.20
CA GLU A 478 34.31 22.87 -29.80
C GLU A 478 35.17 21.65 -29.45
N ILE A 479 36.04 21.81 -28.46
CA ILE A 479 37.01 20.81 -28.00
C ILE A 479 36.34 19.44 -27.89
N THR A 480 36.74 18.51 -28.76
CA THR A 480 36.19 17.16 -28.81
C THR A 480 36.74 16.34 -27.64
N THR A 481 35.99 15.35 -27.17
CA THR A 481 36.49 14.31 -26.25
C THR A 481 37.84 13.76 -26.71
N LEU A 482 38.02 13.60 -28.03
CA LEU A 482 39.28 13.20 -28.64
C LEU A 482 40.41 14.22 -28.38
N GLY A 483 40.15 15.51 -28.54
CA GLY A 483 41.13 16.56 -28.22
C GLY A 483 41.55 16.58 -26.75
N LEU A 484 40.63 16.24 -25.82
CA LEU A 484 40.98 16.07 -24.40
C LEU A 484 41.87 14.83 -24.18
N LEU A 485 41.59 13.73 -24.87
CA LEU A 485 42.42 12.51 -24.83
C LEU A 485 43.79 12.74 -25.49
N GLU A 486 43.88 13.55 -26.54
CA GLU A 486 45.13 13.98 -27.17
C GLU A 486 45.94 14.89 -26.23
N ALA A 487 45.30 15.81 -25.52
CA ALA A 487 45.95 16.65 -24.51
C ALA A 487 46.51 15.81 -23.35
N LEU A 488 45.76 14.78 -22.93
CA LEU A 488 46.20 13.77 -21.97
C LEU A 488 47.44 13.01 -22.45
N GLN A 489 47.42 12.53 -23.69
CA GLN A 489 48.57 11.88 -24.33
C GLN A 489 49.81 12.79 -24.34
N ALA A 490 49.64 14.05 -24.77
CA ALA A 490 50.74 15.01 -24.82
C ALA A 490 51.33 15.32 -23.43
N ALA A 491 50.49 15.40 -22.40
CA ALA A 491 50.94 15.57 -21.02
C ALA A 491 51.76 14.36 -20.54
N TYR A 492 51.32 13.14 -20.88
CA TYR A 492 52.05 11.91 -20.58
C TYR A 492 53.41 11.88 -21.29
N ASP A 493 53.46 12.18 -22.58
CA ASP A 493 54.71 12.17 -23.36
C ASP A 493 55.73 13.17 -22.82
N ASN A 494 55.27 14.32 -22.32
CA ASN A 494 56.12 15.30 -21.63
C ASN A 494 56.71 14.73 -20.34
N TRP A 495 55.87 14.12 -19.50
CA TRP A 495 56.31 13.47 -18.26
C TRP A 495 57.31 12.34 -18.54
N GLN A 496 57.03 11.48 -19.53
CA GLN A 496 57.93 10.38 -19.91
C GLN A 496 59.26 10.91 -20.48
N SER A 497 59.23 11.95 -21.31
CA SER A 497 60.44 12.61 -21.83
C SER A 497 61.28 13.19 -20.69
N CYS A 498 60.64 13.74 -19.65
CA CYS A 498 61.34 14.21 -18.45
C CYS A 498 62.05 13.04 -17.74
N LEU A 499 61.34 11.93 -17.49
CA LEU A 499 61.90 10.74 -16.82
C LEU A 499 63.12 10.15 -17.55
N THR A 500 63.15 10.23 -18.88
CA THR A 500 64.24 9.68 -19.69
C THR A 500 65.40 10.66 -19.93
N GLY A 501 65.15 11.99 -19.88
CA GLY A 501 66.12 13.02 -20.24
C GLY A 501 66.92 13.63 -19.09
N ASN A 502 66.41 13.62 -17.85
CA ASN A 502 67.14 14.04 -16.64
C ASN A 502 66.38 13.58 -15.39
N LEU A 503 67.04 12.86 -14.47
CA LEU A 503 66.47 12.41 -13.18
C LEU A 503 66.17 13.55 -12.17
N GLY A 504 66.16 14.81 -12.61
CA GLY A 504 65.74 15.97 -11.80
C GLY A 504 64.24 15.97 -11.52
N ASP A 505 63.68 17.09 -11.02
CA ASP A 505 62.30 17.30 -10.49
C ASP A 505 61.14 17.04 -11.50
N CYS A 506 61.15 15.88 -12.16
CA CYS A 506 60.09 15.33 -13.01
C CYS A 506 58.94 14.77 -12.18
N GLY A 507 59.11 14.68 -10.86
CA GLY A 507 58.12 14.13 -9.95
C GLY A 507 56.93 15.06 -9.71
N ALA A 508 57.15 16.37 -9.55
CA ALA A 508 56.07 17.29 -9.21
C ALA A 508 55.41 17.91 -10.44
N ARG A 509 56.17 18.64 -11.26
CA ARG A 509 55.56 19.53 -12.26
C ARG A 509 55.03 18.84 -13.53
N PRO A 510 55.77 17.93 -14.20
CA PRO A 510 55.23 17.23 -15.37
C PRO A 510 54.10 16.26 -15.02
N TRP A 511 54.17 15.62 -13.84
CA TRP A 511 53.07 14.78 -13.35
C TRP A 511 51.80 15.60 -13.08
N GLN A 512 51.92 16.79 -12.49
CA GLN A 512 50.78 17.71 -12.32
C GLN A 512 50.10 18.06 -13.65
N LEU A 513 50.82 18.09 -14.78
CA LEU A 513 50.20 18.30 -16.09
C LEU A 513 49.30 17.12 -16.49
N VAL A 514 49.74 15.89 -16.21
CA VAL A 514 48.93 14.67 -16.43
C VAL A 514 47.68 14.69 -15.55
N GLU A 515 47.84 14.98 -14.26
CA GLU A 515 46.71 15.07 -13.32
C GLU A 515 45.72 16.17 -13.71
N ASN A 516 46.20 17.34 -14.14
CA ASN A 516 45.34 18.44 -14.57
C ASN A 516 44.61 18.10 -15.87
N ALA A 517 45.30 17.53 -16.86
CA ALA A 517 44.67 17.10 -18.11
C ALA A 517 43.60 16.03 -17.86
N PHE A 518 43.87 15.06 -16.97
CA PHE A 518 42.90 14.06 -16.57
C PHE A 518 41.70 14.67 -15.84
N ARG A 519 41.95 15.60 -14.91
CA ARG A 519 40.90 16.32 -14.20
C ARG A 519 40.01 17.08 -15.18
N THR A 520 40.59 17.79 -16.16
CA THR A 520 39.83 18.49 -17.21
C THR A 520 38.99 17.52 -18.03
N PHE A 521 39.52 16.37 -18.38
CA PHE A 521 38.78 15.32 -19.09
C PHE A 521 37.56 14.82 -18.29
N ILE A 522 37.74 14.47 -17.00
CA ILE A 522 36.63 14.01 -16.17
C ILE A 522 35.63 15.14 -15.88
N GLN A 523 36.10 16.38 -15.67
CA GLN A 523 35.23 17.54 -15.50
C GLN A 523 34.34 17.76 -16.72
N TYR A 524 34.90 17.64 -17.92
CA TYR A 524 34.11 17.71 -19.15
C TYR A 524 33.00 16.65 -19.20
N LEU A 525 33.29 15.40 -18.84
CA LEU A 525 32.27 14.34 -18.79
C LEU A 525 31.20 14.65 -17.73
N GLY A 526 31.59 15.19 -16.57
CA GLY A 526 30.67 15.65 -15.53
C GLY A 526 29.79 16.83 -15.99
N ASP A 527 30.35 17.79 -16.72
CA ASP A 527 29.58 18.93 -17.26
C ASP A 527 28.54 18.47 -18.30
N GLN A 528 28.78 17.34 -18.96
CA GLN A 528 27.87 16.70 -19.91
C GLN A 528 26.86 15.74 -19.26
N GLU A 529 26.86 15.59 -17.94
CA GLU A 529 26.11 14.55 -17.20
C GLU A 529 24.64 14.48 -17.62
N LYS A 530 23.91 15.59 -17.64
CA LYS A 530 22.48 15.61 -17.99
C LYS A 530 22.21 15.07 -19.40
N VAL A 531 23.10 15.38 -20.35
CA VAL A 531 22.98 14.91 -21.73
C VAL A 531 23.31 13.42 -21.80
N ILE A 532 24.36 12.99 -21.11
CA ILE A 532 24.79 11.58 -21.03
C ILE A 532 23.68 10.75 -20.42
N ILE A 533 23.22 11.07 -19.21
CA ILE A 533 22.17 10.33 -18.48
C ILE A 533 20.90 10.19 -19.32
N ARG A 534 20.45 11.28 -19.96
CA ARG A 534 19.28 11.24 -20.86
C ARG A 534 19.46 10.19 -21.97
N ASN A 535 20.63 10.16 -22.60
CA ASN A 535 20.90 9.24 -23.69
C ASN A 535 21.07 7.78 -23.21
N LEU A 536 21.49 7.58 -21.95
CA LEU A 536 21.58 6.25 -21.33
C LEU A 536 20.19 5.66 -21.00
N VAL A 537 19.18 6.48 -20.71
CA VAL A 537 17.84 6.04 -20.26
C VAL A 537 16.76 6.07 -21.37
N GLY A 538 16.97 6.82 -22.45
CA GLY A 538 15.99 7.02 -23.53
C GLY A 538 15.39 5.74 -24.13
N GLY A 539 14.08 5.57 -23.96
CA GLY A 539 13.24 4.49 -24.50
C GLY A 539 13.29 4.36 -26.03
N ALA A 540 13.09 3.13 -26.51
CA ALA A 540 12.97 2.80 -27.93
C ALA A 540 11.70 3.45 -28.53
N GLY A 541 11.84 4.68 -29.03
CA GLY A 541 10.79 5.43 -29.72
C GLY A 541 11.21 6.90 -29.79
N SER A 542 11.56 7.38 -30.97
CA SER A 542 12.13 8.72 -31.22
C SER A 542 11.15 9.89 -31.02
N SER A 543 10.16 9.77 -30.12
CA SER A 543 9.08 10.74 -29.92
C SER A 543 8.75 11.07 -28.46
N GLU A 544 9.39 10.43 -27.47
CA GLU A 544 9.19 10.80 -26.06
C GLU A 544 9.85 12.16 -25.75
N ALA A 545 9.16 13.04 -25.03
CA ALA A 545 9.68 14.34 -24.68
C ALA A 545 10.91 14.22 -23.77
N SER A 546 11.90 15.11 -23.96
CA SER A 546 13.18 15.07 -23.21
C SER A 546 13.01 15.05 -21.71
N ASP A 547 12.00 15.77 -21.21
CA ASP A 547 11.75 15.92 -19.78
C ASP A 547 11.23 14.62 -19.17
N VAL A 548 10.43 13.84 -19.92
CA VAL A 548 9.97 12.51 -19.49
C VAL A 548 11.13 11.52 -19.45
N VAL A 549 12.01 11.56 -20.45
CA VAL A 549 13.20 10.68 -20.48
C VAL A 549 14.12 10.97 -19.30
N LEU A 550 14.35 12.25 -19.00
CA LEU A 550 15.14 12.67 -17.84
C LEU A 550 14.47 12.27 -16.52
N ASP A 551 13.15 12.39 -16.45
CA ASP A 551 12.39 12.00 -15.27
C ASP A 551 12.49 10.49 -14.99
N ARG A 552 12.38 9.65 -16.03
CA ARG A 552 12.62 8.20 -15.91
C ARG A 552 14.03 7.87 -15.44
N ALA A 553 15.00 8.70 -15.81
CA ALA A 553 16.41 8.47 -15.51
C ALA A 553 16.73 8.58 -14.03
N ALA A 554 15.91 9.29 -13.26
CA ALA A 554 16.00 9.32 -11.80
C ALA A 554 15.86 7.91 -11.19
N GLY A 555 15.14 7.02 -11.88
CA GLY A 555 14.96 5.62 -11.49
C GLY A 555 16.15 4.68 -11.72
N LEU A 556 17.23 5.13 -12.37
CA LEU A 556 18.45 4.33 -12.52
C LEU A 556 19.06 4.02 -11.14
N PHE A 557 19.61 2.82 -11.00
CA PHE A 557 20.18 2.33 -9.74
C PHE A 557 19.22 2.44 -8.55
N HIS A 558 17.92 2.27 -8.81
CA HIS A 558 16.90 2.08 -7.79
C HIS A 558 16.20 0.73 -7.96
N PRO A 559 15.57 0.20 -6.90
CA PRO A 559 14.67 -0.95 -7.02
C PRO A 559 13.57 -0.68 -8.06
N ASN A 560 13.26 -1.68 -8.88
CA ASN A 560 12.07 -1.66 -9.71
C ASN A 560 10.87 -2.24 -8.93
N GLY A 561 9.71 -2.41 -9.58
CA GLY A 561 8.52 -2.95 -8.91
C GLY A 561 8.73 -4.30 -8.18
N ASN A 562 9.58 -5.19 -8.72
CA ASN A 562 9.90 -6.45 -8.05
C ASN A 562 10.80 -6.22 -6.82
N GLY A 563 11.81 -5.36 -6.95
CA GLY A 563 12.66 -4.99 -5.84
C GLY A 563 11.88 -4.33 -4.71
N GLU A 564 10.96 -3.42 -5.03
CA GLU A 564 10.13 -2.76 -4.03
C GLU A 564 9.18 -3.73 -3.32
N ALA A 565 8.61 -4.72 -4.03
CA ALA A 565 7.80 -5.76 -3.41
C ALA A 565 8.60 -6.58 -2.37
N ILE A 566 9.88 -6.85 -2.65
CA ILE A 566 10.78 -7.51 -1.70
C ILE A 566 11.05 -6.61 -0.48
N ILE A 567 11.30 -5.31 -0.71
CA ILE A 567 11.47 -4.33 0.37
C ILE A 567 10.22 -4.29 1.24
N ALA A 568 9.03 -4.20 0.64
CA ALA A 568 7.75 -4.22 1.34
C ALA A 568 7.62 -5.47 2.23
N CYS A 569 7.90 -6.65 1.68
CA CYS A 569 7.89 -7.88 2.47
C CYS A 569 8.86 -7.82 3.66
N ASN A 570 10.10 -7.36 3.47
CA ASN A 570 11.11 -7.28 4.53
C ASN A 570 10.68 -6.32 5.66
N VAL A 571 10.14 -5.15 5.29
CA VAL A 571 9.63 -4.15 6.25
C VAL A 571 8.47 -4.74 7.06
N HIS A 572 7.51 -5.38 6.39
CA HIS A 572 6.35 -6.00 7.05
C HIS A 572 6.74 -7.15 7.98
N ARG A 573 7.60 -8.05 7.53
CA ARG A 573 8.12 -9.16 8.35
C ARG A 573 8.85 -8.67 9.59
N THR A 574 9.63 -7.60 9.44
CA THR A 574 10.34 -6.96 10.56
C THR A 574 9.36 -6.37 11.57
N TYR A 575 8.30 -5.68 11.12
CA TYR A 575 7.22 -5.21 11.99
C TYR A 575 6.62 -6.36 12.81
N GLN A 576 6.31 -7.49 12.15
CA GLN A 576 5.73 -8.69 12.75
C GLN A 576 6.67 -9.46 13.68
N ARG A 577 7.96 -9.07 13.80
CA ARG A 577 9.02 -9.85 14.47
C ARG A 577 9.25 -11.25 13.86
N SER A 578 8.95 -11.41 12.58
CA SER A 578 9.15 -12.68 11.87
C SER A 578 10.45 -12.63 11.05
N GLY A 579 11.03 -13.80 10.77
CA GLY A 579 12.21 -13.89 9.91
C GLY A 579 11.92 -13.44 8.48
N THR A 580 12.90 -12.80 7.84
CA THR A 580 12.80 -12.28 6.47
C THR A 580 13.04 -13.31 5.36
N GLY A 581 13.41 -14.55 5.72
CA GLY A 581 13.76 -15.61 4.76
C GLY A 581 12.65 -16.02 3.78
N GLY A 582 11.41 -15.54 3.97
CA GLY A 582 10.29 -15.74 3.04
C GLY A 582 10.08 -14.62 2.01
N CYS A 583 10.93 -13.58 1.99
CA CYS A 583 10.80 -12.42 1.10
C CYS A 583 11.65 -12.53 -0.18
N ALA A 584 12.12 -13.74 -0.53
CA ALA A 584 13.02 -13.93 -1.66
C ALA A 584 12.40 -13.46 -3.00
N PRO A 585 13.22 -13.02 -3.97
CA PRO A 585 12.77 -12.82 -5.34
C PRO A 585 12.13 -14.12 -5.87
N ALA A 586 10.87 -14.04 -6.31
CA ALA A 586 10.13 -15.18 -6.84
C ALA A 586 10.64 -15.61 -8.23
#